data_AF-A0A3A9K9J9-F1
#
_entry.id   AF-A0A3A9K9J9-F1
#
_cell.length_a   1.000
_cell.length_b   1.000
_cell.length_c   1.000
_cell.angle_alpha   90.00
_cell.angle_beta   90.00
_cell.angle_gamma   90.00
#
_symmetry.space_group_name_H-M   'P 1'
#
loop_
_entity.id
_entity.type
_entity.pdbx_description
1 polymer ?
#
loop_
_entity_poly.entity_id
_entity_poly.type
_entity_poly.pdbx_seq_one_letter_code
_entity_poly.pdbx_strand_id
1 'polypeptide(L)'
;MPQNQQNQQQVQQAQQAIQQAQAVIQQKQQQANPQAIQQAQTALQQATQQLQQAQGSAQPNQQQQFQQVQQQLQQATQQLQQAQNTK
;
A
#
# COMPACT_ATOMS: atom_id res chain seq x y z
N MET A 1 27.01 6.22 1.60
CA MET A 1 25.94 5.94 0.62
C MET A 1 24.62 5.61 1.35
N PRO A 2 23.96 6.55 2.06
CA PRO A 2 22.82 6.22 2.94
C PRO A 2 21.46 6.14 2.22
N GLN A 3 21.30 6.90 1.13
CA GLN A 3 20.01 7.15 0.50
C GLN A 3 19.36 5.87 -0.05
N ASN A 4 20.17 4.94 -0.55
CA ASN A 4 19.67 3.72 -1.19
C ASN A 4 19.03 2.75 -0.20
N GLN A 5 19.58 2.70 1.02
CA GLN A 5 19.14 1.79 2.06
C GLN A 5 17.82 2.26 2.69
N GLN A 6 17.67 3.57 2.86
CA GLN A 6 16.43 4.19 3.32
C GLN A 6 15.29 3.97 2.32
N ASN A 7 15.58 4.10 1.03
CA ASN A 7 14.60 3.92 -0.05
C ASN A 7 14.05 2.49 -0.09
N GLN A 8 14.94 1.51 0.02
CA GLN A 8 14.58 0.10 0.00
C GLN A 8 13.72 -0.27 1.21
N GLN A 9 14.00 0.33 2.36
CA GLN A 9 13.21 0.16 3.58
C GLN A 9 11.81 0.78 3.47
N GLN A 10 11.69 1.94 2.81
CA GLN A 10 10.40 2.58 2.54
C GLN A 10 9.53 1.74 1.59
N VAL A 11 10.11 1.19 0.52
CA VAL A 11 9.37 0.31 -0.41
C VAL A 11 8.91 -0.97 0.30
N GLN A 12 9.75 -1.57 1.15
CA GLN A 12 9.36 -2.74 1.94
C GLN A 12 8.23 -2.43 2.94
N GLN A 13 8.32 -1.32 3.67
CA GLN A 13 7.24 -0.93 4.60
C GLN A 13 5.94 -0.67 3.86
N ALA A 14 6.00 0.01 2.70
CA ALA A 14 4.82 0.25 1.88
C ALA A 14 4.21 -1.08 1.42
N GLN A 15 5.04 -2.02 0.96
CA GLN A 15 4.57 -3.34 0.53
C GLN A 15 3.88 -4.10 1.67
N GLN A 16 4.41 -4.06 2.88
CA GLN A 16 3.81 -4.73 4.03
C GLN A 16 2.48 -4.08 4.43
N ALA A 17 2.40 -2.75 4.43
CA ALA A 17 1.18 -2.02 4.70
C ALA A 17 0.09 -2.31 3.65
N ILE A 18 0.46 -2.42 2.37
CA ILE A 18 -0.46 -2.78 1.29
C ILE A 18 -0.99 -4.20 1.46
N GLN A 19 -0.13 -5.17 1.77
CA GLN A 19 -0.55 -6.55 2.01
C GLN A 19 -1.52 -6.66 3.20
N GLN A 20 -1.22 -5.96 4.30
CA GLN A 20 -2.13 -5.90 5.44
C GLN A 20 -3.48 -5.29 5.04
N ALA A 21 -3.46 -4.17 4.33
CA ALA A 21 -4.69 -3.53 3.89
C ALA A 21 -5.50 -4.44 2.96
N GLN A 22 -4.88 -5.13 1.98
CA GLN A 22 -5.58 -6.08 1.11
C GLN A 22 -6.25 -7.21 1.89
N ALA A 23 -5.53 -7.81 2.84
CA ALA A 23 -6.08 -8.89 3.67
C ALA A 23 -7.27 -8.39 4.51
N VAL A 24 -7.15 -7.20 5.10
CA VAL A 24 -8.24 -6.57 5.86
C VAL A 24 -9.43 -6.28 4.94
N ILE A 25 -9.21 -5.70 3.77
CA ILE A 25 -10.27 -5.38 2.81
C ILE A 25 -11.00 -6.66 2.37
N GLN A 26 -10.28 -7.71 1.95
CA GLN A 26 -10.92 -8.97 1.55
C GLN A 26 -11.74 -9.61 2.67
N GLN A 27 -11.17 -9.69 3.88
CA GLN A 27 -11.85 -10.32 4.99
C GLN A 27 -13.05 -9.50 5.46
N LYS A 28 -12.95 -8.17 5.45
CA LYS A 28 -13.91 -7.27 6.09
C LYS A 28 -14.94 -6.71 5.13
N GLN A 29 -14.71 -6.79 3.82
CA GLN A 29 -15.75 -6.60 2.80
C GLN A 29 -16.87 -7.63 2.95
N GLN A 30 -16.55 -8.87 3.35
CA GLN A 30 -17.56 -9.90 3.63
C GLN A 30 -18.30 -9.69 4.96
N GLN A 31 -17.64 -9.04 5.94
CA GLN A 31 -18.19 -8.83 7.29
C GLN A 31 -18.83 -7.45 7.48
N ALA A 32 -18.87 -6.61 6.44
CA ALA A 32 -19.35 -5.22 6.50
C ALA A 32 -18.82 -4.44 7.72
N ASN A 33 -17.52 -4.59 8.02
CA ASN A 33 -16.90 -3.93 9.18
C ASN A 33 -16.26 -2.59 8.79
N PRO A 34 -16.93 -1.44 9.02
CA PRO A 34 -16.45 -0.14 8.56
C PRO A 34 -15.17 0.32 9.27
N GLN A 35 -14.95 -0.06 10.54
CA GLN A 35 -13.75 0.35 11.29
C GLN A 35 -12.49 -0.30 10.70
N ALA A 36 -12.59 -1.56 10.28
CA ALA A 36 -11.47 -2.25 9.66
C ALA A 36 -11.17 -1.73 8.24
N ILE A 37 -12.20 -1.37 7.48
CA ILE A 37 -12.04 -0.65 6.21
C ILE A 37 -11.34 0.70 6.42
N GLN A 38 -11.65 1.41 7.50
CA GLN A 38 -10.97 2.65 7.86
C GLN A 38 -9.48 2.43 8.18
N GLN A 39 -9.15 1.37 8.92
CA GLN A 39 -7.75 1.00 9.19
C GLN A 39 -6.99 0.66 7.90
N ALA A 40 -7.60 -0.11 6.99
CA ALA A 40 -7.01 -0.41 5.70
C ALA A 40 -6.80 0.85 4.86
N GLN A 41 -7.72 1.82 4.92
CA GLN A 41 -7.56 3.12 4.27
C GLN A 41 -6.33 3.87 4.80
N THR A 42 -6.16 3.94 6.12
CA THR A 42 -4.99 4.58 6.73
C THR A 42 -3.69 3.88 6.33
N ALA A 43 -3.66 2.54 6.33
CA ALA A 43 -2.49 1.76 5.92
C ALA A 43 -2.10 2.03 4.45
N LEU A 44 -3.09 2.06 3.53
CA LEU A 44 -2.84 2.38 2.13
C LEU A 44 -2.38 3.81 1.92
N GLN A 45 -2.93 4.77 2.67
CA GLN A 45 -2.50 6.17 2.59
C GLN A 45 -1.04 6.33 3.07
N GLN A 46 -0.65 5.62 4.12
CA GLN A 46 0.73 5.60 4.60
C GLN A 46 1.67 4.95 3.57
N ALA A 47 1.28 3.81 3.00
CA ALA A 47 2.05 3.14 1.96
C ALA A 47 2.23 4.02 0.71
N THR A 48 1.20 4.78 0.34
CA THR A 48 1.26 5.74 -0.78
C THR A 48 2.29 6.82 -0.53
N GLN A 49 2.33 7.41 0.67
CA GLN A 49 3.33 8.43 1.01
C GLN A 49 4.75 7.85 1.03
N GLN A 50 4.92 6.63 1.55
CA GLN A 50 6.23 5.97 1.56
C GLN A 50 6.71 5.65 0.15
N LEU A 51 5.83 5.20 -0.74
CA LEU A 51 6.13 5.03 -2.15
C LEU A 51 6.47 6.36 -2.82
N GLN A 52 5.72 7.44 -2.61
CA GLN A 52 6.05 8.73 -3.22
C GLN A 52 7.44 9.23 -2.82
N GLN A 53 7.80 9.09 -1.54
CA GLN A 53 9.14 9.43 -1.07
C GLN A 53 10.20 8.53 -1.70
N ALA A 54 9.92 7.24 -1.79
CA ALA A 54 10.82 6.29 -2.42
C ALA A 54 10.97 6.54 -3.93
N GLN A 55 9.93 7.03 -4.62
CA GLN A 55 9.94 7.24 -6.06
C GLN A 55 10.95 8.31 -6.50
N GLY A 56 11.02 9.41 -5.76
CA GLY A 56 11.93 10.52 -6.07
C GLY A 56 13.42 10.18 -5.91
N SER A 57 13.73 9.09 -5.19
CA SER A 57 15.09 8.63 -4.91
C SER A 57 15.33 7.19 -5.40
N ALA A 58 14.40 6.61 -6.17
CA ALA A 58 14.49 5.23 -6.63
C ALA A 58 15.56 5.08 -7.71
N GLN A 59 16.53 4.20 -7.45
CA GLN A 59 17.49 3.75 -8.46
C GLN A 59 16.83 2.75 -9.44
N PRO A 60 17.40 2.57 -10.66
CA PRO A 60 16.83 1.69 -11.69
C PRO A 60 16.61 0.24 -11.23
N ASN A 61 17.49 -0.26 -10.35
CA ASN A 61 17.39 -1.59 -9.74
C ASN A 61 16.21 -1.72 -8.76
N GLN A 62 15.74 -0.62 -8.16
CA GLN A 62 14.55 -0.60 -7.30
C GLN A 62 13.26 -0.32 -8.10
N GLN A 63 13.39 0.07 -9.37
CA GLN A 63 12.26 0.46 -10.21
C GLN A 63 11.28 -0.71 -10.46
N GLN A 64 11.78 -1.95 -10.58
CA GLN A 64 10.93 -3.14 -10.67
C GLN A 64 10.11 -3.36 -9.40
N GLN A 65 10.77 -3.30 -8.24
CA GLN A 65 10.10 -3.49 -6.96
C GLN A 65 9.09 -2.36 -6.72
N PHE A 66 9.47 -1.13 -7.06
CA PHE A 66 8.59 0.02 -7.02
C PHE A 66 7.33 -0.17 -7.88
N GLN A 67 7.48 -0.58 -9.14
CA GLN A 67 6.34 -0.83 -10.02
C GLN A 67 5.42 -1.93 -9.48
N GLN A 68 5.99 -2.99 -8.93
CA GLN A 68 5.21 -4.08 -8.35
C GLN A 68 4.39 -3.61 -7.15
N VAL A 69 5.01 -2.89 -6.22
CA VAL A 69 4.31 -2.35 -5.04
C VAL A 69 3.29 -1.28 -5.44
N GLN A 70 3.59 -0.46 -6.45
CA GLN A 70 2.65 0.52 -6.99
C GLN A 70 1.40 -0.14 -7.60
N GLN A 71 1.55 -1.26 -8.34
CA GLN A 71 0.41 -2.03 -8.83
C GLN A 71 -0.42 -2.63 -7.67
N GLN A 72 0.26 -3.19 -6.65
CA GLN A 72 -0.43 -3.73 -5.48
C GLN A 72 -1.22 -2.64 -4.74
N LEU A 73 -0.63 -1.44 -4.58
CA LEU A 73 -1.29 -0.29 -3.98
C LEU A 73 -2.55 0.09 -4.77
N GLN A 74 -2.43 0.20 -6.09
CA GLN A 74 -3.56 0.57 -6.95
C GLN A 74 -4.70 -0.45 -6.85
N GLN A 75 -4.37 -1.75 -6.87
CA GLN A 75 -5.34 -2.82 -6.70
C GLN A 75 -6.01 -2.77 -5.32
N ALA A 76 -5.23 -2.60 -4.25
CA ALA A 76 -5.75 -2.52 -2.89
C ALA A 76 -6.66 -1.30 -2.68
N THR A 77 -6.30 -0.16 -3.26
CA THR A 77 -7.11 1.07 -3.21
C THR A 77 -8.44 0.88 -3.94
N GLN A 78 -8.42 0.19 -5.08
CA GLN A 78 -9.63 -0.10 -5.85
C GLN A 78 -10.55 -1.07 -5.08
N GLN A 79 -10.00 -2.10 -4.44
CA GLN A 79 -10.75 -2.99 -3.56
C GLN A 79 -11.32 -2.25 -2.35
N LEU A 80 -10.54 -1.36 -1.73
CA LEU A 80 -11.00 -0.51 -0.62
C LEU A 80 -12.22 0.31 -1.02
N GLN A 81 -12.17 0.94 -2.19
CA GLN A 81 -13.25 1.79 -2.69
C GLN A 81 -14.53 0.98 -2.96
N GLN A 82 -14.39 -0.24 -3.48
CA GLN A 82 -15.52 -1.16 -3.61
C GLN A 82 -16.09 -1.55 -2.25
N ALA A 83 -15.24 -1.91 -1.29
CA ALA A 83 -15.66 -2.28 0.06
C ALA A 83 -16.32 -1.11 0.82
N GLN A 84 -15.92 0.14 0.57
CA GLN A 84 -16.60 1.33 1.09
C GLN A 84 -17.98 1.57 0.45
N ASN A 85 -18.13 1.22 -0.83
CA ASN A 85 -19.39 1.36 -1.57
C ASN A 85 -20.37 0.19 -1.37
N THR A 86 -19.95 -0.92 -0.76
CA THR A 86 -20.81 -2.08 -0.48
C THR A 86 -21.65 -1.86 0.80
N LYS A 87 -22.22 -0.66 0.95
CA LYS A 87 -23.05 -0.28 2.10
C LYS A 87 -24.49 -0.80 1.98
#